data_AF-A0A2U1PTF0-F1
#
_entry.id   AF-A0A2U1PTF0-F1
#
_cell.length_a   1.000
_cell.length_b   1.000
_cell.length_c   1.000
_cell.angle_alpha   90.00
_cell.angle_beta   90.00
_cell.angle_gamma   90.00
#
_symmetry.space_group_name_H-M   'P 1'
#
loop_
_entity.id
_entity.type
_entity.pdbx_description
1 polymer ?
#
loop_
_entity_poly.entity_id
_entity_poly.type
_entity_poly.pdbx_seq_one_letter_code
_entity_poly.pdbx_strand_id
1 'polypeptide(L)'
;MAEFKTTGDIVKGVSSSDDNERLEATTFFRVRLSERLSTENTPPSKISIPSALVTQFVSFLDRKDFPELQIEAAKALTNIACGTSAHKKLVIRHGALEKFVGLLNSTGNVVHDLREQVVCALGNVAVDDYKDRDIVLRKGALTALLPHVNQPAKPSMLQNVVWTLSNLCSGKPHISLDQALSYISDGTTDHTEAVIDASVCTNLVHLLNDSSPSVLIPALDTVAKIASINDKLTQVQS
;
A
#
# COMPACT_ATOMS: atom_id res chain seq x y z
N MET A 1 23.27 -16.80 -15.85
CA MET A 1 22.71 -15.88 -14.82
C MET A 1 23.65 -14.71 -14.71
N ALA A 2 23.15 -13.49 -14.90
CA ALA A 2 23.97 -12.29 -14.79
C ALA A 2 24.46 -12.12 -13.34
N GLU A 3 25.74 -11.83 -13.14
CA GLU A 3 26.33 -11.69 -11.80
C GLU A 3 26.19 -10.24 -11.34
N PHE A 4 25.04 -9.89 -10.74
CA PHE A 4 24.81 -8.54 -10.21
C PHE A 4 25.62 -8.35 -8.92
N LYS A 5 26.70 -7.56 -8.96
CA LYS A 5 27.57 -7.32 -7.78
C LYS A 5 27.40 -5.93 -7.21
N THR A 6 27.20 -4.94 -8.08
CA THR A 6 27.12 -3.54 -7.72
C THR A 6 25.74 -2.97 -8.00
N THR A 7 25.41 -1.83 -7.38
CA THR A 7 24.20 -1.07 -7.71
C THR A 7 24.16 -0.67 -9.18
N GLY A 8 25.31 -0.42 -9.81
CA GLY A 8 25.41 -0.11 -11.23
C GLY A 8 25.01 -1.28 -12.13
N ASP A 9 25.37 -2.50 -11.75
CA ASP A 9 25.02 -3.71 -12.50
C ASP A 9 23.51 -3.96 -12.45
N ILE A 10 22.89 -3.76 -11.28
CA ILE A 10 21.44 -3.87 -11.11
C ILE A 10 20.72 -2.83 -12.00
N VAL A 11 21.19 -1.57 -12.00
CA VAL A 11 20.59 -0.52 -12.85
C VAL A 11 20.66 -0.88 -14.33
N LYS A 12 21.78 -1.44 -14.78
CA LYS A 12 21.93 -1.92 -16.16
C LYS A 12 20.96 -3.08 -16.46
N GLY A 13 20.88 -4.07 -15.57
CA GLY A 13 20.01 -5.22 -15.74
C GLY A 13 18.53 -4.85 -15.82
N VAL A 14 18.04 -3.99 -14.93
CA VAL A 14 16.64 -3.52 -15.00
C VAL A 14 16.37 -2.65 -16.24
N SER A 15 17.41 -2.03 -16.81
CA SER A 15 17.30 -1.22 -18.03
C SER A 15 17.57 -2.03 -19.31
N SER A 16 17.83 -3.34 -19.19
CA SER A 16 18.10 -4.21 -20.34
C SER A 16 16.91 -4.26 -21.30
N SER A 17 17.14 -4.66 -22.55
CA SER A 17 16.07 -5.01 -23.48
C SER A 17 15.53 -6.43 -23.25
N ASP A 18 16.30 -7.28 -22.57
CA ASP A 18 15.92 -8.67 -22.29
C ASP A 18 15.02 -8.76 -21.04
N ASP A 19 13.86 -9.39 -21.20
CA ASP A 19 12.85 -9.48 -20.14
C ASP A 19 13.28 -10.42 -18.99
N ASN A 20 14.04 -11.48 -19.28
CA ASN A 20 14.57 -12.35 -18.24
C ASN A 20 15.62 -11.62 -17.40
N GLU A 21 16.51 -10.84 -18.04
CA GLU A 21 17.51 -10.03 -17.34
C GLU A 21 16.85 -8.96 -16.45
N ARG A 22 15.77 -8.32 -16.93
CA ARG A 22 14.98 -7.39 -16.11
C ARG A 22 14.39 -8.08 -14.88
N LEU A 23 13.84 -9.29 -15.04
CA LEU A 23 13.27 -10.06 -13.94
C LEU A 23 14.35 -10.50 -12.95
N GLU A 24 15.48 -11.03 -13.43
CA GLU A 24 16.62 -11.43 -12.59
C GLU A 24 17.16 -10.22 -11.79
N ALA A 25 17.36 -9.07 -12.44
CA ALA A 25 17.86 -7.86 -11.80
C ALA A 25 16.88 -7.30 -10.75
N THR A 26 15.59 -7.29 -11.06
CA THR A 26 14.52 -6.85 -10.15
C THR A 26 14.44 -7.77 -8.93
N THR A 27 14.49 -9.08 -9.15
CA THR A 27 14.51 -10.09 -8.08
C THR A 27 15.72 -9.94 -7.19
N PHE A 28 16.90 -9.79 -7.79
CA PHE A 28 18.15 -9.61 -7.07
C PHE A 28 18.12 -8.36 -6.20
N PHE A 29 17.66 -7.23 -6.76
CA PHE A 29 17.48 -6.00 -6.00
C PHE A 29 16.54 -6.20 -4.81
N ARG A 30 15.37 -6.78 -5.03
CA ARG A 30 14.36 -7.01 -3.98
C ARG A 30 14.93 -7.83 -2.83
N VAL A 31 15.56 -8.97 -3.14
CA VAL A 31 16.14 -9.88 -2.13
C VAL A 31 17.23 -9.16 -1.34
N ARG A 32 18.16 -8.49 -2.03
CA ARG A 32 19.26 -7.79 -1.39
C ARG A 32 18.79 -6.63 -0.52
N LEU A 33 17.76 -5.89 -0.95
CA LEU A 33 17.16 -4.83 -0.15
C LEU A 33 16.49 -5.41 1.12
N SER A 34 15.75 -6.51 0.97
CA SER A 34 15.11 -7.20 2.10
C SER A 34 16.13 -7.62 3.16
N GLU A 35 17.23 -8.27 2.75
CA GLU A 35 18.30 -8.67 3.66
C GLU A 35 18.90 -7.47 4.41
N ARG A 36 19.15 -6.37 3.68
CA ARG A 36 19.76 -5.17 4.26
C ARG A 36 18.83 -4.44 5.23
N LEU A 37 17.53 -4.49 5.00
CA LEU A 37 16.54 -3.91 5.91
C LEU A 37 16.35 -4.76 7.17
N SER A 38 16.51 -6.08 7.07
CA SER A 38 16.36 -7.00 8.22
C SER A 38 17.63 -7.16 9.07
N THR A 39 18.79 -6.69 8.59
CA THR A 39 20.07 -6.85 9.30
C THR A 39 20.41 -5.62 10.13
N GLU A 40 20.68 -5.81 11.42
CA GLU A 40 21.04 -4.70 12.34
C GLU A 40 22.35 -4.00 11.97
N ASN A 41 23.21 -4.66 11.20
CA ASN A 41 24.54 -4.17 10.83
C ASN A 41 24.54 -2.98 9.87
N THR A 42 23.43 -2.71 9.16
CA THR A 42 23.31 -1.55 8.27
C THR A 42 22.06 -0.76 8.62
N PRO A 43 22.20 0.43 9.22
CA PRO A 43 21.06 1.31 9.43
C PRO A 43 20.33 1.56 8.11
N PRO A 44 18.99 1.46 8.07
CA PRO A 44 18.22 1.68 6.84
C PRO A 44 18.51 3.03 6.15
N SER A 45 18.88 4.06 6.92
CA SER A 45 19.27 5.38 6.40
C SER A 45 20.56 5.39 5.57
N LYS A 46 21.41 4.37 5.68
CA LYS A 46 22.63 4.22 4.86
C LYS A 46 22.40 3.45 3.56
N ILE A 47 21.20 2.91 3.35
CA ILE A 47 20.85 2.21 2.13
C ILE A 47 20.45 3.25 1.09
N SER A 48 21.29 3.46 0.08
CA SER A 48 20.94 4.34 -1.04
C SER A 48 20.14 3.56 -2.09
N ILE A 49 19.03 4.15 -2.54
CA ILE A 49 18.16 3.58 -3.56
C ILE A 49 18.16 4.54 -4.76
N PRO A 50 18.78 4.18 -5.89
CA PRO A 50 18.78 5.01 -7.08
C PRO A 50 17.36 5.28 -7.60
N SER A 51 17.04 6.55 -7.88
CA SER A 51 15.76 6.95 -8.46
C SER A 51 15.45 6.22 -9.78
N ALA A 52 16.48 5.94 -10.59
CA ALA A 52 16.31 5.20 -11.85
C ALA A 52 15.71 3.80 -11.65
N LEU A 53 16.05 3.11 -10.55
CA LEU A 53 15.44 1.81 -10.23
C LEU A 53 13.96 1.98 -9.91
N VAL A 54 13.60 3.01 -9.14
CA VAL A 54 12.20 3.27 -8.75
C VAL A 54 11.37 3.61 -9.96
N THR A 55 11.84 4.48 -10.85
CA THR A 55 11.19 4.77 -12.14
C THR A 55 10.93 3.50 -12.93
N GLN A 56 11.94 2.62 -13.01
CA GLN A 56 11.84 1.39 -13.78
C GLN A 56 10.83 0.41 -13.15
N PHE A 57 10.85 0.21 -11.84
CA PHE A 57 9.88 -0.64 -11.15
C PHE A 57 8.44 -0.12 -11.30
N VAL A 58 8.23 1.19 -11.23
CA VAL A 58 6.90 1.78 -11.49
C VAL A 58 6.46 1.50 -12.92
N SER A 59 7.35 1.61 -13.91
CA SER A 59 7.02 1.27 -15.31
C SER A 59 6.71 -0.22 -15.50
N PHE A 60 7.37 -1.10 -14.74
CA PHE A 60 7.13 -2.54 -14.79
C PHE A 60 5.73 -2.92 -14.28
N LEU A 61 5.10 -2.09 -13.44
CA LEU A 61 3.70 -2.30 -13.04
C LEU A 61 2.73 -2.22 -14.23
N ASP A 62 3.11 -1.61 -15.36
CA ASP A 62 2.28 -1.56 -16.57
C ASP A 62 2.44 -2.77 -17.49
N ARG A 63 3.41 -3.66 -17.22
CA ARG A 63 3.73 -4.84 -18.06
C ARG A 63 2.71 -5.98 -17.89
N LYS A 64 1.48 -5.76 -18.32
CA LYS A 64 0.38 -6.76 -18.27
C LYS A 64 0.71 -8.03 -19.06
N ASP A 65 1.59 -7.91 -20.04
CA ASP A 65 2.14 -9.01 -20.84
C ASP A 65 3.16 -9.86 -20.06
N PHE A 66 3.66 -9.38 -18.93
CA PHE A 66 4.63 -10.10 -18.10
C PHE A 66 4.31 -10.01 -16.59
N PRO A 67 3.31 -10.79 -16.11
CA PRO A 67 2.82 -10.73 -14.73
C PRO A 67 3.87 -11.02 -13.66
N GLU A 68 4.84 -11.91 -13.94
CA GLU A 68 5.92 -12.22 -13.01
C GLU A 68 6.77 -10.98 -12.71
N LEU A 69 7.10 -10.20 -13.75
CA LEU A 69 7.83 -8.93 -13.60
C LEU A 69 6.99 -7.87 -12.87
N GLN A 70 5.67 -7.79 -13.12
CA GLN A 70 4.77 -6.90 -12.38
C GLN A 70 4.79 -7.21 -10.88
N ILE A 71 4.63 -8.49 -10.52
CA ILE A 71 4.62 -8.93 -9.12
C ILE A 71 5.97 -8.64 -8.47
N GLU A 72 7.08 -8.90 -9.17
CA GLU A 72 8.41 -8.70 -8.63
C GLU A 72 8.74 -7.22 -8.45
N ALA A 73 8.32 -6.37 -9.38
CA ALA A 73 8.42 -4.92 -9.25
C ALA A 73 7.56 -4.38 -8.09
N ALA A 74 6.34 -4.89 -7.91
CA ALA A 74 5.50 -4.53 -6.78
C ALA A 74 6.15 -4.91 -5.44
N LYS A 75 6.70 -6.13 -5.33
CA LYS A 75 7.45 -6.57 -4.13
C LYS A 75 8.67 -5.69 -3.87
N ALA A 76 9.41 -5.30 -4.91
CA ALA A 76 10.54 -4.38 -4.78
C ALA A 76 10.09 -3.02 -4.23
N LEU A 77 9.00 -2.46 -4.74
CA LEU A 77 8.43 -1.19 -4.26
C LEU A 77 7.90 -1.30 -2.83
N THR A 78 7.29 -2.43 -2.45
CA THR A 78 6.89 -2.70 -1.06
C THR A 78 8.11 -2.68 -0.13
N ASN A 79 9.20 -3.35 -0.50
CA ASN A 79 10.44 -3.33 0.30
C ASN A 79 11.04 -1.94 0.41
N ILE A 80 10.98 -1.12 -0.65
CA ILE A 80 11.37 0.29 -0.59
C ILE A 80 10.48 1.03 0.43
N ALA A 81 9.17 0.82 0.38
CA ALA A 81 8.21 1.45 1.29
C ALA A 81 8.39 1.01 2.76
N CYS A 82 8.87 -0.21 3.04
CA CYS A 82 9.22 -0.66 4.40
C CYS A 82 10.42 0.09 5.00
N GLY A 83 11.15 0.85 4.19
CA GLY A 83 12.34 1.56 4.61
C GLY A 83 12.07 2.89 5.33
N THR A 84 13.06 3.77 5.28
CA THR A 84 12.98 5.10 5.91
C THR A 84 11.96 6.02 5.22
N SER A 85 11.62 7.14 5.86
CA SER A 85 10.82 8.20 5.22
C SER A 85 11.39 8.61 3.85
N ALA A 86 12.71 8.71 3.69
CA ALA A 86 13.33 9.02 2.40
C ALA A 86 13.01 7.97 1.32
N HIS A 87 12.98 6.69 1.67
CA HIS A 87 12.60 5.62 0.74
C HIS A 87 11.12 5.72 0.35
N LYS A 88 10.22 5.98 1.31
CA LYS A 88 8.79 6.20 1.05
C LYS A 88 8.56 7.38 0.11
N LYS A 89 9.30 8.48 0.29
CA LYS A 89 9.23 9.64 -0.62
C LYS A 89 9.66 9.30 -2.05
N LEU A 90 10.55 8.31 -2.26
CA LEU A 90 10.86 7.85 -3.61
C LEU A 90 9.66 7.17 -4.26
N VAL A 91 8.97 6.28 -3.53
CA VAL A 91 7.75 5.60 -4.02
C VAL A 91 6.68 6.63 -4.40
N ILE A 92 6.48 7.64 -3.56
CA ILE A 92 5.52 8.72 -3.80
C ILE A 92 5.91 9.57 -5.02
N ARG A 93 7.15 10.08 -5.05
CA ARG A 93 7.61 11.03 -6.09
C ARG A 93 7.65 10.44 -7.49
N HIS A 94 7.82 9.13 -7.62
CA HIS A 94 7.85 8.44 -8.90
C HIS A 94 6.46 7.94 -9.35
N GLY A 95 5.38 8.32 -8.66
CA GLY A 95 4.00 8.05 -9.11
C GLY A 95 3.55 6.60 -8.92
N ALA A 96 4.13 5.87 -7.96
CA ALA A 96 3.75 4.48 -7.71
C ALA A 96 2.32 4.36 -7.15
N LEU A 97 1.86 5.36 -6.38
CA LEU A 97 0.56 5.31 -5.71
C LEU A 97 -0.62 5.28 -6.70
N GLU A 98 -0.52 6.04 -7.79
CA GLU A 98 -1.51 6.05 -8.87
C GLU A 98 -1.59 4.68 -9.56
N LYS A 99 -0.43 4.05 -9.77
CA LYS A 99 -0.35 2.69 -10.35
C LYS A 99 -0.95 1.67 -9.41
N PHE A 100 -0.63 1.75 -8.13
CA PHE A 100 -1.18 0.89 -7.08
C PHE A 100 -2.71 0.97 -7.04
N VAL A 101 -3.28 2.17 -6.97
CA VAL A 101 -4.73 2.36 -6.96
C VAL A 101 -5.36 1.82 -8.26
N GLY A 102 -4.76 2.09 -9.41
CA GLY A 102 -5.22 1.54 -10.70
C GLY A 102 -5.22 0.00 -10.73
N LEU A 103 -4.19 -0.65 -10.16
CA LEU A 103 -4.10 -2.11 -10.07
C LEU A 103 -5.17 -2.71 -9.15
N LEU A 104 -5.50 -2.05 -8.04
CA LEU A 104 -6.58 -2.50 -7.14
C LEU A 104 -7.96 -2.40 -7.78
N ASN A 105 -8.20 -1.37 -8.59
CA ASN A 105 -9.46 -1.14 -9.29
C ASN A 105 -9.64 -1.98 -10.57
N SER A 106 -8.56 -2.54 -11.09
CA SER A 106 -8.62 -3.31 -12.34
C SER A 106 -9.45 -4.58 -12.15
N THR A 107 -10.45 -4.82 -13.01
CA THR A 107 -11.38 -5.96 -12.93
C THR A 107 -10.94 -7.20 -13.73
N GLY A 108 -9.79 -7.13 -14.40
CA GLY A 108 -9.23 -8.25 -15.18
C GLY A 108 -8.59 -9.35 -14.33
N ASN A 109 -7.96 -10.33 -14.99
CA ASN A 109 -7.15 -11.42 -14.41
C ASN A 109 -5.84 -10.90 -13.77
N VAL A 110 -5.91 -9.80 -13.02
CA VAL A 110 -4.79 -9.34 -12.22
C VAL A 110 -4.56 -10.37 -11.13
N VAL A 111 -3.33 -10.87 -11.08
CA VAL A 111 -2.91 -11.91 -10.15
C VAL A 111 -3.19 -11.45 -8.72
N HIS A 112 -3.89 -12.26 -7.93
CA HIS A 112 -4.25 -11.93 -6.55
C HIS A 112 -3.03 -11.53 -5.71
N ASP A 113 -1.88 -12.16 -5.97
CA ASP A 113 -0.61 -11.84 -5.33
C ASP A 113 -0.13 -10.42 -5.66
N LEU A 114 -0.36 -9.91 -6.88
CA LEU A 114 -0.01 -8.53 -7.23
C LEU A 114 -0.81 -7.54 -6.39
N ARG A 115 -2.13 -7.71 -6.32
CA ARG A 115 -2.99 -6.82 -5.52
C ARG A 115 -2.59 -6.85 -4.05
N GLU A 116 -2.24 -8.02 -3.52
CA GLU A 116 -1.83 -8.15 -2.12
C GLU A 116 -0.55 -7.36 -1.83
N GLN A 117 0.43 -7.44 -2.73
CA GLN A 117 1.65 -6.64 -2.62
C GLN A 117 1.37 -5.14 -2.68
N VAL A 118 0.46 -4.74 -3.56
CA VAL A 118 0.04 -3.35 -3.71
C VAL A 118 -0.64 -2.82 -2.43
N VAL A 119 -1.54 -3.59 -1.82
CA VAL A 119 -2.16 -3.23 -0.53
C VAL A 119 -1.08 -3.04 0.54
N CYS A 120 -0.13 -3.98 0.64
CA CYS A 120 0.96 -3.90 1.59
C CYS A 120 1.85 -2.65 1.36
N ALA A 121 2.16 -2.31 0.11
CA ALA A 121 2.91 -1.10 -0.22
C ALA A 121 2.20 0.18 0.24
N LEU A 122 0.88 0.28 0.02
CA LEU A 122 0.07 1.43 0.46
C LEU A 122 0.11 1.59 1.98
N GLY A 123 -0.08 0.51 2.74
CA GLY A 123 -0.02 0.55 4.20
C GLY A 123 1.37 0.93 4.73
N ASN A 124 2.44 0.43 4.10
CA ASN A 124 3.82 0.80 4.47
C ASN A 124 4.12 2.29 4.23
N VAL A 125 3.56 2.88 3.17
CA VAL A 125 3.69 4.33 2.96
C VAL A 125 2.93 5.12 4.03
N ALA A 126 1.77 4.64 4.46
CA ALA A 126 0.88 5.36 5.39
C ALA A 126 1.25 5.28 6.89
N VAL A 127 2.05 4.29 7.31
CA VAL A 127 2.22 3.95 8.76
C VAL A 127 2.93 5.00 9.63
N ASP A 128 3.82 5.85 9.07
CA ASP A 128 4.73 6.68 9.90
C ASP A 128 4.38 8.18 9.94
N ASP A 129 4.07 8.79 8.79
CA ASP A 129 3.88 10.24 8.65
C ASP A 129 2.46 10.51 8.14
N TYR A 130 1.69 11.30 8.91
CA TYR A 130 0.34 11.69 8.52
C TYR A 130 0.31 12.39 7.15
N LYS A 131 1.39 13.08 6.75
CA LYS A 131 1.48 13.70 5.43
C LYS A 131 1.54 12.66 4.31
N ASP A 132 2.22 11.54 4.53
CA ASP A 132 2.29 10.45 3.57
C ASP A 132 0.98 9.68 3.52
N ARG A 133 0.37 9.42 4.68
CA ARG A 133 -1.02 8.92 4.79
C ARG A 133 -1.99 9.77 3.98
N ASP A 134 -1.97 11.10 4.14
CA ASP A 134 -2.87 12.02 3.44
C ASP A 134 -2.61 12.07 1.93
N ILE A 135 -1.38 11.80 1.49
CA ILE A 135 -1.08 11.61 0.07
C ILE A 135 -1.74 10.31 -0.42
N VAL A 136 -1.58 9.20 0.29
CA VAL A 136 -2.18 7.90 -0.08
C VAL A 136 -3.71 8.01 -0.17
N LEU A 137 -4.34 8.67 0.79
CA LEU A 137 -5.79 8.94 0.79
C LEU A 137 -6.22 9.76 -0.43
N ARG A 138 -5.53 10.88 -0.71
CA ARG A 138 -5.82 11.74 -1.89
C ARG A 138 -5.64 11.03 -3.23
N LYS A 139 -4.93 9.91 -3.28
CA LYS A 139 -4.80 9.09 -4.49
C LYS A 139 -5.96 8.11 -4.69
N GLY A 140 -6.95 8.09 -3.79
CA GLY A 140 -8.14 7.23 -3.89
C GLY A 140 -7.93 5.82 -3.33
N ALA A 141 -6.90 5.63 -2.48
CA ALA A 141 -6.59 4.32 -1.92
C ALA A 141 -7.76 3.75 -1.09
N LEU A 142 -8.47 4.59 -0.34
CA LEU A 142 -9.58 4.16 0.50
C LEU A 142 -10.70 3.50 -0.32
N THR A 143 -11.16 4.17 -1.39
CA THR A 143 -12.15 3.65 -2.33
C THR A 143 -11.70 2.35 -2.97
N ALA A 144 -10.42 2.27 -3.38
CA ALA A 144 -9.86 1.10 -4.04
C ALA A 144 -9.72 -0.13 -3.12
N LEU A 145 -9.68 0.06 -1.80
CA LEU A 145 -9.60 -1.03 -0.82
C LEU A 145 -10.96 -1.64 -0.49
N LEU A 146 -12.07 -0.89 -0.63
CA LEU A 146 -13.42 -1.33 -0.23
C LEU A 146 -13.85 -2.68 -0.82
N PRO A 147 -13.66 -2.96 -2.13
CA PRO A 147 -14.05 -4.25 -2.70
C PRO A 147 -13.30 -5.43 -2.06
N HIS A 148 -12.07 -5.22 -1.62
CA HIS A 148 -11.21 -6.25 -1.03
C HIS A 148 -11.49 -6.50 0.45
N VAL A 149 -12.22 -5.60 1.13
CA VAL A 149 -12.81 -5.86 2.46
C VAL A 149 -14.02 -6.79 2.31
N ASN A 150 -14.88 -6.50 1.33
CA ASN A 150 -16.17 -7.18 1.15
C ASN A 150 -15.99 -8.59 0.56
N GLN A 151 -15.06 -8.74 -0.39
CA GLN A 151 -14.81 -9.99 -1.09
C GLN A 151 -13.29 -10.23 -1.23
N PRO A 152 -12.58 -10.50 -0.12
CA PRO A 152 -11.15 -10.78 -0.17
C PRO A 152 -10.89 -12.08 -0.94
N ALA A 153 -9.89 -12.07 -1.82
CA ALA A 153 -9.51 -13.26 -2.59
C ALA A 153 -8.97 -14.41 -1.72
N LYS A 154 -8.38 -14.09 -0.56
CA LYS A 154 -7.82 -15.03 0.41
C LYS A 154 -7.69 -14.37 1.79
N PRO A 155 -7.56 -15.15 2.89
CA PRO A 155 -7.45 -14.58 4.25
C PRO A 155 -6.30 -13.59 4.44
N SER A 156 -5.13 -13.84 3.82
CA SER A 156 -3.98 -12.93 3.92
C SER A 156 -4.21 -11.58 3.24
N MET A 157 -5.01 -11.54 2.17
CA MET A 157 -5.45 -10.29 1.56
C MET A 157 -6.26 -9.47 2.56
N LEU A 158 -7.23 -10.09 3.23
CA LEU A 158 -8.07 -9.40 4.21
C LEU A 158 -7.23 -8.83 5.36
N GLN A 159 -6.28 -9.60 5.89
CA GLN A 159 -5.32 -9.13 6.90
C GLN A 159 -4.58 -7.88 6.43
N ASN A 160 -4.04 -7.89 5.20
CA ASN A 160 -3.30 -6.77 4.66
C ASN A 160 -4.19 -5.53 4.41
N VAL A 161 -5.43 -5.74 3.96
CA VAL A 161 -6.40 -4.65 3.75
C VAL A 161 -6.76 -4.00 5.08
N VAL A 162 -7.10 -4.78 6.11
CA VAL A 162 -7.47 -4.25 7.43
C VAL A 162 -6.29 -3.54 8.08
N TRP A 163 -5.08 -4.11 7.99
CA TRP A 163 -3.85 -3.43 8.46
C TRP A 163 -3.59 -2.12 7.72
N THR A 164 -3.83 -2.08 6.41
CA THR A 164 -3.68 -0.85 5.62
C THR A 164 -4.70 0.20 6.03
N LEU A 165 -5.96 -0.19 6.22
CA LEU A 165 -7.02 0.71 6.69
C LEU A 165 -6.71 1.27 8.08
N SER A 166 -6.19 0.46 9.00
CA SER A 166 -5.84 0.94 10.35
C SER A 166 -4.75 2.02 10.29
N ASN A 167 -3.76 1.87 9.39
CA ASN A 167 -2.73 2.88 9.13
C ASN A 167 -3.29 4.15 8.47
N LEU A 168 -4.25 4.00 7.55
CA LEU A 168 -4.92 5.15 6.93
C LEU A 168 -5.78 5.95 7.90
N CYS A 169 -6.22 5.34 9.00
CA CYS A 169 -6.92 6.00 10.11
C CYS A 169 -5.97 6.44 11.26
N SER A 170 -4.69 6.05 11.21
CA SER A 170 -3.67 6.36 12.23
C SER A 170 -3.09 7.76 12.07
N GLY A 171 -2.44 8.26 13.13
CA GLY A 171 -1.63 9.48 13.07
C GLY A 171 -2.38 10.76 13.47
N LYS A 172 -1.63 11.75 13.99
CA LYS A 172 -2.15 13.07 14.36
C LYS A 172 -1.69 14.14 13.35
N PRO A 173 -2.58 15.04 12.87
CA PRO A 173 -4.01 15.06 13.17
C PRO A 173 -4.73 13.85 12.58
N HIS A 174 -5.76 13.38 13.30
CA HIS A 174 -6.63 12.32 12.79
C HIS A 174 -7.39 12.84 11.56
N ILE A 175 -7.70 11.95 10.64
CA ILE A 175 -8.63 12.27 9.56
C ILE A 175 -10.01 12.59 10.16
N SER A 176 -10.65 13.65 9.70
CA SER A 176 -12.05 13.89 10.02
C SER A 176 -12.95 12.96 9.21
N LEU A 177 -14.17 12.74 9.70
CA LEU A 177 -15.18 11.99 8.95
C LEU A 177 -15.42 12.66 7.58
N ASP A 178 -15.58 13.97 7.55
CA ASP A 178 -15.76 14.75 6.30
C ASP A 178 -14.62 14.51 5.30
N GLN A 179 -13.37 14.44 5.77
CA GLN A 179 -12.23 14.12 4.92
C GLN A 179 -12.30 12.69 4.40
N ALA A 180 -12.60 11.71 5.27
CA ALA A 180 -12.77 10.31 4.85
C ALA A 180 -13.90 10.16 3.82
N LEU A 181 -15.05 10.82 4.05
CA LEU A 181 -16.19 10.88 3.14
C LEU A 181 -15.82 11.55 1.81
N SER A 182 -15.03 12.63 1.83
CA SER A 182 -14.56 13.31 0.61
C SER A 182 -13.70 12.40 -0.27
N TYR A 183 -12.91 11.51 0.34
CA TYR A 183 -12.06 10.57 -0.41
C TYR A 183 -12.82 9.42 -1.04
N ILE A 184 -13.99 9.07 -0.49
CA ILE A 184 -14.81 7.96 -0.98
C ILE A 184 -15.85 8.42 -2.01
N SER A 185 -16.30 9.67 -1.90
CA SER A 185 -17.41 10.22 -2.71
C SER A 185 -17.02 10.72 -4.09
N ASP A 186 -15.73 10.74 -4.46
CA ASP A 186 -15.22 11.45 -5.65
C ASP A 186 -15.71 12.91 -5.75
N GLY A 187 -16.14 13.52 -4.63
CA GLY A 187 -16.75 14.85 -4.58
C GLY A 187 -18.27 14.92 -4.84
N THR A 188 -18.98 13.78 -4.91
CA THR A 188 -20.44 13.72 -5.06
C THR A 188 -21.13 13.45 -3.72
N THR A 189 -21.87 14.44 -3.22
CA THR A 189 -22.56 14.43 -1.92
C THR A 189 -23.71 13.43 -1.80
N ASP A 190 -24.03 12.69 -2.87
CA ASP A 190 -25.28 11.92 -2.95
C ASP A 190 -25.16 10.50 -2.38
N HIS A 191 -23.97 10.06 -1.96
CA HIS A 191 -23.73 8.70 -1.45
C HIS A 191 -23.03 8.64 -0.08
N THR A 192 -22.81 9.79 0.57
CA THR A 192 -21.90 9.94 1.72
C THR A 192 -22.41 9.37 3.05
N GLU A 193 -23.72 9.29 3.29
CA GLU A 193 -24.22 8.79 4.59
C GLU A 193 -24.53 7.28 4.60
N ALA A 194 -24.85 6.67 3.45
CA ALA A 194 -25.38 5.31 3.42
C ALA A 194 -24.35 4.20 3.11
N VAL A 195 -23.29 4.50 2.37
CA VAL A 195 -22.42 3.46 1.79
C VAL A 195 -21.29 3.03 2.73
N ILE A 196 -20.76 3.96 3.53
CA ILE A 196 -19.59 3.72 4.38
C ILE A 196 -20.01 3.20 5.75
N ASP A 197 -21.10 3.76 6.29
CA ASP A 197 -21.54 3.46 7.65
C ASP A 197 -22.19 2.07 7.77
N ALA A 198 -22.85 1.57 6.71
CA ALA A 198 -23.53 0.28 6.76
C ALA A 198 -22.71 -0.91 6.25
N SER A 199 -21.68 -0.71 5.41
CA SER A 199 -20.93 -1.84 4.83
C SER A 199 -19.53 -1.99 5.42
N VAL A 200 -18.78 -0.90 5.60
CA VAL A 200 -17.42 -0.94 6.18
C VAL A 200 -17.50 -1.15 7.68
N CYS A 201 -18.31 -0.38 8.40
CA CYS A 201 -18.48 -0.57 9.84
C CYS A 201 -19.08 -1.94 10.15
N THR A 202 -20.09 -2.39 9.40
CA THR A 202 -20.66 -3.75 9.57
C THR A 202 -19.62 -4.83 9.31
N ASN A 203 -18.83 -4.74 8.24
CA ASN A 203 -17.79 -5.73 7.98
C ASN A 203 -16.65 -5.66 9.00
N LEU A 204 -16.20 -4.47 9.41
CA LEU A 204 -15.21 -4.32 10.49
C LEU A 204 -15.73 -4.87 11.83
N VAL A 205 -17.00 -4.66 12.16
CA VAL A 205 -17.66 -5.21 13.35
C VAL A 205 -17.78 -6.73 13.25
N HIS A 206 -18.09 -7.28 12.06
CA HIS A 206 -18.04 -8.73 11.84
C HIS A 206 -16.64 -9.30 12.04
N LEU A 207 -15.60 -8.57 11.61
CA LEU A 207 -14.20 -8.94 11.83
C LEU A 207 -13.77 -8.88 13.31
N LEU A 208 -14.53 -8.21 14.19
CA LEU A 208 -14.30 -8.29 15.64
C LEU A 208 -14.63 -9.65 16.24
N ASN A 209 -15.37 -10.49 15.52
CA ASN A 209 -15.62 -11.88 15.90
C ASN A 209 -14.59 -12.85 15.30
N ASP A 210 -13.62 -12.36 14.52
CA ASP A 210 -12.57 -13.19 13.96
C ASP A 210 -11.63 -13.69 15.07
N SER A 211 -11.28 -14.98 15.04
CA SER A 211 -10.42 -15.61 16.06
C SER A 211 -8.94 -15.27 15.87
N SER A 212 -8.56 -14.66 14.73
CA SER A 212 -7.18 -14.34 14.38
C SER A 212 -6.76 -12.97 14.91
N PRO A 213 -5.74 -12.88 15.79
CA PRO A 213 -5.26 -11.60 16.31
C PRO A 213 -4.76 -10.64 15.23
N SER A 214 -4.24 -11.15 14.11
CA SER A 214 -3.75 -10.33 13.00
C SER A 214 -4.87 -9.63 12.21
N VAL A 215 -6.12 -10.09 12.35
CA VAL A 215 -7.32 -9.42 11.81
C VAL A 215 -8.01 -8.62 12.90
N LEU A 216 -8.22 -9.24 14.06
CA LEU A 216 -8.96 -8.66 15.18
C LEU A 216 -8.35 -7.36 15.69
N ILE A 217 -7.03 -7.34 15.94
CA ILE A 217 -6.38 -6.17 16.56
C ILE A 217 -6.45 -4.95 15.61
N PRO A 218 -6.09 -5.05 14.32
CA PRO A 218 -6.23 -3.93 13.40
C PRO A 218 -7.70 -3.54 13.13
N ALA A 219 -8.63 -4.50 13.11
CA ALA A 219 -10.06 -4.20 12.97
C ALA A 219 -10.59 -3.41 14.17
N LEU A 220 -10.26 -3.84 15.40
CA LEU A 220 -10.63 -3.16 16.64
C LEU A 220 -10.06 -1.75 16.70
N ASP A 221 -8.78 -1.60 16.34
CA ASP A 221 -8.12 -0.29 16.29
C ASP A 221 -8.78 0.62 15.25
N THR A 222 -9.14 0.09 14.09
CA THR A 222 -9.87 0.84 13.05
C THR A 222 -11.25 1.29 13.56
N VAL A 223 -12.03 0.40 14.17
CA VAL A 223 -13.35 0.72 14.74
C VAL A 223 -13.23 1.76 15.86
N ALA A 224 -12.26 1.60 16.77
CA ALA A 224 -12.04 2.55 17.86
C ALA A 224 -11.65 3.95 17.34
N LYS A 225 -10.85 4.01 16.28
CA LYS A 225 -10.49 5.27 15.62
C LYS A 225 -11.70 5.91 14.94
N ILE A 226 -12.52 5.14 14.23
CA ILE A 226 -13.77 5.63 13.62
C ILE A 226 -14.71 6.18 14.70
N ALA A 227 -14.90 5.46 15.80
CA ALA A 227 -15.74 5.91 16.93
C ALA A 227 -15.21 7.22 17.56
N SER A 228 -13.90 7.33 17.77
CA SER A 228 -13.28 8.57 18.30
C SER A 228 -13.42 9.77 17.35
N ILE A 229 -13.46 9.53 16.04
CA ILE A 229 -13.74 10.57 15.04
C ILE A 229 -15.20 11.03 15.19
N ASN A 230 -16.13 10.12 15.42
CA ASN A 230 -17.57 10.43 15.58
C ASN A 230 -17.86 11.21 16.88
N ASP A 231 -17.25 10.82 18.01
CA ASP A 231 -17.46 11.47 19.32
C ASP A 231 -17.00 12.94 19.35
N LYS A 232 -16.05 13.33 18.49
CA LYS A 232 -15.61 14.73 18.39
C LYS A 232 -16.61 15.62 17.65
N LEU A 233 -17.48 15.06 16.82
CA LEU A 233 -18.51 15.83 16.11
C LEU A 233 -19.69 16.16 17.02
N THR A 234 -20.08 15.22 17.89
CA THR A 234 -21.17 15.42 18.86
C THR A 234 -20.83 16.45 19.94
N GLN A 235 -19.56 16.64 20.31
CA GLN A 235 -19.14 17.67 21.27
C GLN A 235 -18.93 19.07 20.66
N VAL A 236 -18.81 19.20 19.33
CA VAL A 236 -18.70 20.51 18.65
C VAL A 236 -20.08 21.10 18.31
N GLN A 237 -21.13 20.27 18.35
CA GLN A 237 -22.52 20.68 18.11
C GLN A 237 -23.34 20.98 19.38
N SER A 238 -22.72 20.94 20.57
CA SER A 238 -23.32 21.28 21.87
C SER A 238 -22.73 22.56 22.46
#